data_AF-A0A957NXB1-F1
#
_entry.id   AF-A0A957NXB1-F1
#
_cell.length_a   1.000
_cell.length_b   1.000
_cell.length_c   1.000
_cell.angle_alpha   90.00
_cell.angle_beta   90.00
_cell.angle_gamma   90.00
#
_symmetry.space_group_name_H-M   'P 1'
#
loop_
_entity.id
_entity.type
_entity.pdbx_description
1 polymer ?
#
loop_
_entity_poly.entity_id
_entity_poly.type
_entity_poly.pdbx_seq_one_letter_code
_entity_poly.pdbx_strand_id
1 'polypeptide(L)' 'MSPHIESIDQSQLNSAVRQVLADDSAMVRNWTHQPLHGGFSGAAVHRIAGQAQTSAGNRPWSLILKIISPAHGGQAA' A
#
# COMPACT_ATOMS: atom_id res chain seq x y z
N MET A 1 -14.77 -6.02 -2.95
CA MET A 1 -13.38 -5.59 -2.68
C MET A 1 -12.80 -5.06 -3.99
N SER A 2 -11.89 -4.08 -3.95
CA SER A 2 -11.28 -3.54 -5.18
C SER A 2 -10.24 -4.52 -5.73
N PRO A 3 -10.29 -4.93 -7.01
CA PRO A 3 -9.39 -5.97 -7.55
C PRO A 3 -7.91 -5.61 -7.46
N HIS A 4 -7.58 -4.32 -7.45
CA HIS A 4 -6.19 -3.82 -7.31
C HIS A 4 -5.55 -4.10 -5.94
N ILE A 5 -6.34 -4.34 -4.90
CA ILE A 5 -5.80 -4.70 -3.58
C ILE A 5 -5.42 -6.17 -3.52
N GLU A 6 -6.21 -7.02 -4.17
CA GLU A 6 -5.95 -8.45 -4.24
C GLU A 6 -4.71 -8.75 -5.07
N SER A 7 -4.31 -7.85 -5.98
CA SER A 7 -3.07 -7.97 -6.74
C SER A 7 -1.82 -7.53 -6.01
N ILE A 8 -1.91 -6.94 -4.80
CA ILE A 8 -0.72 -6.55 -4.05
C ILE A 8 -0.07 -7.80 -3.47
N ASP A 9 1.09 -8.14 -4.02
CA ASP A 9 1.87 -9.27 -3.55
C ASP A 9 2.92 -8.87 -2.50
N GLN A 10 3.48 -9.88 -1.86
CA GLN A 10 4.48 -9.73 -0.81
C GLN A 10 5.78 -9.09 -1.32
N SER A 11 6.15 -9.29 -2.59
CA SER A 11 7.38 -8.74 -3.16
C SER A 11 7.30 -7.22 -3.35
N GLN A 12 6.14 -6.74 -3.80
CA GLN A 12 5.85 -5.31 -3.93
C GLN A 12 5.86 -4.63 -2.55
N LEU A 13 5.22 -5.26 -1.56
CA LEU A 13 5.23 -4.77 -0.18
C LEU A 13 6.63 -4.76 0.42
N ASN A 14 7.43 -5.82 0.21
CA ASN A 14 8.81 -5.86 0.67
C ASN A 14 9.62 -4.70 0.11
N SER A 15 9.51 -4.41 -1.19
CA SER A 15 10.22 -3.30 -1.81
C SER A 15 9.85 -1.95 -1.18
N ALA A 16 8.55 -1.67 -1.01
CA ALA A 16 8.09 -0.41 -0.42
C ALA A 16 8.47 -0.29 1.06
N VAL A 17 8.34 -1.38 1.83
CA VAL A 17 8.65 -1.39 3.27
C VAL A 17 10.14 -1.23 3.53
N ARG A 18 11.01 -1.83 2.72
CA ARG A 18 12.47 -1.61 2.80
C ARG A 18 12.82 -0.14 2.64
N GLN A 19 12.20 0.54 1.69
CA GLN A 19 12.40 1.98 1.49
C GLN A 19 11.89 2.81 2.68
N VAL A 20 10.69 2.51 3.18
CA VAL A 20 10.09 3.23 4.32
C VAL A 20 10.89 3.04 5.61
N LEU A 21 11.41 1.83 5.84
CA LEU A 21 12.20 1.52 7.04
C LEU A 21 13.69 1.82 6.88
N ALA A 22 14.15 2.21 5.68
CA ALA A 22 15.56 2.33 5.32
C ALA A 22 16.37 1.08 5.69
N ASP A 23 15.80 -0.10 5.43
CA ASP A 23 16.36 -1.40 5.80
C ASP A 23 16.11 -2.42 4.68
N ASP A 24 17.14 -2.72 3.89
CA ASP A 24 17.06 -3.65 2.75
C ASP A 24 16.79 -5.10 3.17
N SER A 25 17.04 -5.45 4.43
CA SER A 25 16.77 -6.77 4.98
C SER A 25 15.32 -6.96 5.41
N ALA A 26 14.52 -5.89 5.44
CA ALA A 26 13.14 -5.95 5.90
C ALA A 26 12.30 -6.93 5.07
N MET A 27 11.60 -7.82 5.78
CA MET A 27 10.69 -8.82 5.22
C MET A 27 9.31 -8.72 5.86
N VAL A 28 8.31 -8.44 5.04
CA VAL A 28 6.89 -8.48 5.41
C VAL A 28 6.43 -9.93 5.42
N ARG A 29 5.78 -10.38 6.49
CA ARG A 29 5.18 -11.73 6.57
C ARG A 29 3.65 -11.69 6.57
N ASN A 30 3.08 -10.81 7.37
CA ASN A 30 1.63 -10.63 7.50
C ASN A 30 1.31 -9.14 7.42
N TRP A 31 0.18 -8.81 6.82
CA TRP A 31 -0.35 -7.45 6.76
C TRP A 31 -1.88 -7.46 6.81
N THR A 32 -2.44 -6.34 7.24
CA THR A 32 -3.86 -6.07 7.21
C THR A 32 -4.16 -4.98 6.20
N HIS A 33 -5.39 -4.99 5.71
CA HIS A 33 -5.93 -4.00 4.81
C HIS A 33 -7.15 -3.35 5.45
N GLN A 34 -7.25 -2.03 5.33
CA GLN A 34 -8.40 -1.27 5.81
C GLN A 34 -8.74 -0.17 4.78
N PRO A 35 -9.97 -0.14 4.23
CA PRO A 35 -10.43 1.01 3.45
C PRO A 35 -10.54 2.25 4.35
N LEU A 36 -10.05 3.38 3.85
CA LEU A 36 -10.17 4.67 4.51
C LEU A 36 -11.29 5.47 3.83
N HIS A 37 -12.28 5.88 4.61
CA HIS A 37 -13.42 6.67 4.14
C HIS A 37 -13.26 8.14 4.55
N GLY A 38 -13.66 9.06 3.67
CA GLY A 38 -13.67 10.52 3.93
C GLY A 38 -12.38 11.25 3.51
N GLY A 39 -12.52 12.51 3.09
CA GLY A 39 -11.40 13.45 2.88
C GLY A 39 -10.61 13.34 1.56
N PHE A 40 -10.81 12.28 0.78
CA PHE A 40 -10.12 12.07 -0.50
C PHE A 40 -11.09 12.26 -1.65
N SER A 41 -10.73 13.13 -2.59
CA SER A 41 -11.52 13.68 -3.70
C SER A 41 -12.02 12.64 -4.72
N GLY A 42 -12.88 11.70 -4.29
CA GLY A 42 -13.44 10.63 -5.11
C GLY A 42 -12.50 9.44 -5.39
N ALA A 43 -11.28 9.44 -4.86
CA ALA A 43 -10.33 8.34 -5.03
C ALA A 43 -10.47 7.30 -3.93
N ALA A 44 -10.37 6.02 -4.27
CA ALA A 44 -10.35 4.94 -3.28
C ALA A 44 -8.99 4.93 -2.56
N VAL A 45 -9.03 5.07 -1.23
CA VAL A 45 -7.85 5.09 -0.37
C VAL A 45 -7.90 3.93 0.61
N HIS A 46 -6.77 3.28 0.78
CA HIS A 46 -6.63 2.10 1.63
C HIS A 46 -5.37 2.19 2.46
N ARG A 47 -5.46 1.80 3.73
CA ARG A 47 -4.32 1.58 4.59
C ARG A 47 -3.92 0.11 4.50
N ILE A 48 -2.63 -0.12 4.32
CA ILE A 48 -2.00 -1.43 4.43
C ILE A 48 -1.00 -1.34 5.58
N ALA A 49 -1.09 -2.21 6.58
CA ALA A 49 -0.25 -2.11 7.77
C ALA A 49 0.19 -3.49 8.25
N GLY A 50 1.35 -3.55 8.90
CA GLY A 50 1.89 -4.81 9.39
C GLY A 50 3.15 -4.67 10.20
N GLN A 51 3.84 -5.80 10.35
CA GLN A 51 5.15 -5.89 10.96
C GLN A 51 6.14 -6.41 9.91
N ALA A 52 7.34 -5.85 9.90
CA ALA A 52 8.45 -6.35 9.13
C ALA A 52 9.48 -6.97 10.07
N GLN A 53 9.94 -8.17 9.73
CA GLN A 53 11.10 -8.74 10.38
C GLN A 53 12.34 -8.04 9.82
N THR A 54 13.15 -7.46 10.71
CA THR A 54 14.45 -6.91 10.35
C THR A 54 15.56 -7.50 11.22
N SER A 55 16.81 -7.11 10.94
CA SER A 55 17.97 -7.48 11.76
C SER A 55 17.88 -6.95 13.20
N ALA A 56 17.18 -5.85 13.43
CA ALA A 56 16.96 -5.23 14.73
C ALA A 56 15.68 -5.72 15.44
N GLY A 57 14.99 -6.71 14.88
CA GLY A 57 13.73 -7.23 15.39
C GLY A 57 12.51 -6.82 14.56
N ASN A 58 11.31 -6.97 15.14
CA ASN A 58 10.07 -6.62 14.43
C ASN A 58 9.84 -5.10 14.44
N ARG A 59 9.62 -4.53 13.26
CA ARG A 59 9.36 -3.10 13.07
C ARG A 59 7.95 -2.89 12.50
N PRO A 60 7.10 -2.08 13.15
CA PRO A 60 5.79 -1.75 12.61
C PRO A 60 5.93 -0.85 11.39
N TRP A 61 5.03 -1.02 10.43
CA TRP A 61 4.96 -0.16 9.24
C TRP A 61 3.51 0.03 8.81
N SER A 62 3.25 1.11 8.08
CA SER A 62 2.00 1.28 7.34
C SER A 62 2.20 2.11 6.08
N LEU A 63 1.48 1.74 5.03
CA LEU A 63 1.44 2.40 3.73
C LEU A 63 0.00 2.85 3.42
N ILE A 64 -0.12 3.89 2.61
CA ILE A 64 -1.38 4.31 2.01
C ILE A 64 -1.35 3.99 0.52
N LEU A 65 -2.30 3.18 0.07
CA LEU A 65 -2.59 2.97 -1.34
C LEU A 65 -3.69 3.94 -1.75
N LYS A 66 -3.42 4.78 -2.75
CA LYS A 66 -4.40 5.67 -3.38
C LYS A 66 -4.60 5.24 -4.82
N ILE A 67 -5.83 4.85 -5.18
CA ILE A 67 -6.19 4.44 -6.53
C ILE A 67 -6.84 5.64 -7.22
N ILE A 68 -6.18 6.14 -8.26
CA ILE A 68 -6.67 7.25 -9.08
C ILE A 68 -6.94 6.68 -10.46
N SER A 69 -8.22 6.58 -10.83
CA SER A 69 -8.58 6.26 -12.21
C SER A 69 -8.33 7.51 -13.05
N PRO A 70 -7.60 7.43 -14.17
CA PRO A 70 -7.55 8.54 -15.10
C PRO A 70 -9.00 8.88 -15.50
N ALA A 71 -9.35 10.16 -15.43
CA ALA A 71 -10.62 10.60 -16.02
C ALA A 71 -10.61 10.14 -17.48
N HIS A 72 -11.71 9.54 -17.95
CA HIS A 72 -11.90 9.35 -19.38
C HIS A 72 -11.77 10.74 -19.99
N GLY A 73 -10.63 11.02 -20.62
CA GLY A 73 -10.37 12.31 -21.22
C GLY A 73 -11.50 12.59 -22.19
N GLY A 74 -12.21 13.70 -21.96
CA GLY A 74 -13.22 14.18 -22.90
C GLY A 74 -12.60 14.20 -24.28
N GLN A 75 -13.16 13.39 -25.17
CA GLN A 75 -12.88 13.46 -26.59
C GLN A 75 -13.34 14.87 -27.00
N ALA A 76 -12.38 15.78 -27.20
CA ALA A 76 -12.65 17.07 -27.80
C ALA A 76 -13.18 16.78 -29.21
N ALA A 77 -14.46 17.08 -29.40
CA ALA A 77 -15.11 17.11 -30.70
C ALA A 77 -14.58 18.27 -31.54
#